data_AF-X0YQ11-F1
#
_entry.id   AF-X0YQ11-F1
#
_cell.length_a   1.000
_cell.length_b   1.000
_cell.length_c   1.000
_cell.angle_alpha   90.00
_cell.angle_beta   90.00
_cell.angle_gamma   90.00
#
_symmetry.space_group_name_H-M   'P 1'
#
loop_
_entity.id
_entity.type
_entity.pdbx_description
1 polymer ?
#
loop_
_entity_poly.entity_id
_entity_poly.type
_entity_poly.pdbx_seq_one_letter_code
_entity_poly.pdbx_strand_id
1 'polypeptide(L)'
;MQSFLNAVSNDTGLVAYGLEEVQKALNMGAVAKLILSEKLDTYQVDITCSNCNYKESRTAREREKVKIELSIQDESCPNCGSNAFNVSNSVLIVEALGSIAETMGSEVIIISPDTEEGEMLYSTFGGIVAILRFKLSY
;
A
#
# COMPACT_ATOMS: atom_id res chain seq x y z
N MET A 1 12.79 -10.06 -7.75
CA MET A 1 11.91 -10.11 -8.93
C MET A 1 11.81 -11.50 -9.57
N GLN A 2 12.91 -12.14 -9.97
CA GLN A 2 12.85 -13.47 -10.64
C GLN A 2 12.08 -14.55 -9.85
N SER A 3 12.27 -14.61 -8.53
CA SER A 3 11.51 -15.55 -7.67
C SER A 3 10.00 -15.28 -7.68
N PHE A 4 9.59 -14.01 -7.79
CA PHE A 4 8.18 -13.64 -7.89
C PHE A 4 7.60 -14.07 -9.24
N LEU A 5 8.29 -13.74 -10.35
CA LEU A 5 7.86 -14.15 -11.69
C LEU A 5 7.76 -15.67 -11.81
N ASN A 6 8.72 -16.42 -11.25
CA ASN A 6 8.65 -17.87 -11.20
C ASN A 6 7.45 -18.37 -10.38
N ALA A 7 7.15 -17.74 -9.24
CA ALA A 7 6.02 -18.13 -8.39
C ALA A 7 4.66 -17.85 -9.04
N VAL A 8 4.56 -16.76 -9.83
CA VAL A 8 3.42 -16.42 -10.68
C VAL A 8 3.27 -17.46 -11.80
N SER A 9 4.32 -17.68 -12.59
CA SER A 9 4.26 -18.58 -13.76
C SER A 9 3.97 -20.04 -13.42
N ASN A 10 4.30 -20.48 -12.20
CA ASN A 10 4.04 -21.85 -11.74
C ASN A 10 2.70 -21.99 -10.99
N ASP A 11 1.84 -20.97 -11.00
CA ASP A 11 0.51 -20.97 -10.32
C ASP A 11 0.56 -21.46 -8.87
N THR A 12 1.65 -21.12 -8.16
CA THR A 12 1.87 -21.59 -6.79
C THR A 12 0.83 -21.06 -5.82
N GLY A 13 0.14 -19.96 -6.16
CA GLY A 13 -0.78 -19.23 -5.29
C GLY A 13 -0.10 -18.55 -4.10
N LEU A 14 1.23 -18.44 -4.11
CA LEU A 14 2.04 -17.86 -3.04
C LEU A 14 2.52 -16.44 -3.39
N VAL A 15 1.68 -15.69 -4.09
CA VAL A 15 2.00 -14.35 -4.57
C VAL A 15 0.79 -13.43 -4.36
N ALA A 16 1.06 -12.17 -4.07
CA ALA A 16 0.08 -11.10 -4.00
C ALA A 16 0.63 -9.90 -4.78
N TYR A 17 -0.23 -9.14 -5.43
CA TYR A 17 0.16 -7.94 -6.17
C TYR A 17 -0.93 -6.88 -6.08
N GLY A 18 -0.53 -5.62 -6.20
CA GLY A 18 -1.41 -4.48 -5.98
C GLY A 18 -1.53 -4.12 -4.50
N LEU A 19 -1.89 -2.86 -4.25
CA LEU A 19 -1.87 -2.28 -2.91
C LEU A 19 -2.78 -3.01 -1.92
N GLU A 20 -4.07 -3.17 -2.26
CA GLU A 20 -5.05 -3.75 -1.33
C GLU A 20 -4.70 -5.19 -0.92
N GLU A 21 -4.34 -6.01 -1.90
CA GLU A 21 -4.04 -7.43 -1.68
C GLU A 21 -2.76 -7.61 -0.85
N VAL A 22 -1.72 -6.84 -1.19
CA VAL A 22 -0.45 -6.87 -0.46
C VAL A 22 -0.60 -6.31 0.96
N GLN A 23 -1.39 -5.26 1.15
CA GLN A 23 -1.65 -4.69 2.47
C GLN A 23 -2.40 -5.67 3.37
N LYS A 24 -3.42 -6.37 2.84
CA LYS A 24 -4.10 -7.46 3.57
C LYS A 24 -3.12 -8.57 3.96
N ALA A 25 -2.31 -9.03 3.00
CA ALA A 25 -1.31 -10.07 3.24
C ALA A 25 -0.28 -9.67 4.32
N LEU A 26 0.17 -8.41 4.30
CA LEU A 26 1.10 -7.85 5.28
C LEU A 26 0.47 -7.84 6.68
N ASN A 27 -0.76 -7.34 6.80
CA ASN A 27 -1.48 -7.31 8.08
C ASN A 27 -1.74 -8.70 8.66
N MET A 28 -1.84 -9.72 7.80
CA MET A 28 -1.97 -11.13 8.21
C MET A 28 -0.64 -11.82 8.53
N GLY A 29 0.50 -11.13 8.37
CA GLY A 29 1.83 -11.72 8.53
C GLY A 29 2.17 -12.79 7.50
N ALA A 30 1.43 -12.81 6.39
CA ALA A 30 1.56 -13.81 5.33
C ALA A 30 2.69 -13.50 4.35
N VAL A 31 3.25 -12.29 4.36
CA VAL A 31 4.29 -11.89 3.41
C VAL A 31 5.68 -12.37 3.84
N ALA A 32 6.34 -13.11 2.96
CA ALA A 32 7.74 -13.49 3.09
C ALA A 32 8.66 -12.37 2.58
N LYS A 33 8.40 -11.92 1.34
CA LYS A 33 9.16 -10.85 0.68
C LYS A 33 8.21 -9.82 0.11
N LEU A 34 8.40 -8.56 0.47
CA LEU A 34 7.74 -7.41 -0.14
C LEU A 34 8.70 -6.79 -1.16
N ILE A 35 8.23 -6.58 -2.39
CA ILE A 35 9.00 -5.98 -3.47
C ILE A 35 8.25 -4.73 -3.95
N LEU A 36 8.91 -3.58 -3.87
CA LEU A 36 8.34 -2.27 -4.17
C LEU A 36 9.16 -1.57 -5.25
N SER A 37 8.48 -0.81 -6.13
CA SER A 37 9.13 0.06 -7.09
C SER A 37 9.43 1.43 -6.49
N GLU A 38 10.62 1.97 -6.76
CA GLU A 38 10.99 3.34 -6.38
C GLU A 38 10.11 4.41 -7.05
N LYS A 39 9.47 4.07 -8.16
CA LYS A 39 8.62 4.97 -8.96
C LYS A 39 7.25 5.24 -8.30
N LEU A 40 6.95 4.60 -7.16
CA LEU A 40 5.68 4.78 -6.45
C LEU A 40 5.59 6.17 -5.82
N ASP A 41 4.82 7.05 -6.46
CA ASP A 41 4.50 8.41 -6.01
C ASP A 41 3.18 8.51 -5.22
N THR A 42 2.69 7.35 -4.77
CA THR A 42 1.44 7.23 -4.03
C THR A 42 1.70 7.42 -2.54
N TYR A 43 0.83 8.18 -1.89
CA TYR A 43 0.88 8.46 -0.47
C TYR A 43 -0.35 7.91 0.22
N GLN A 44 -0.15 7.41 1.43
CA GLN A 44 -1.21 7.14 2.38
C GLN A 44 -1.43 8.40 3.23
N VAL A 45 -2.65 8.90 3.21
CA VAL A 45 -3.11 10.08 3.95
C VAL A 45 -4.06 9.59 5.03
N ASP A 46 -3.63 9.73 6.28
CA ASP A 46 -4.45 9.37 7.45
C ASP A 46 -5.26 10.59 7.89
N ILE A 47 -6.57 10.45 7.85
CA ILE A 47 -7.55 11.46 8.20
C ILE A 47 -8.14 11.09 9.57
N THR A 48 -8.22 12.07 10.47
CA THR A 48 -8.82 11.90 11.78
C THR A 48 -9.92 12.93 12.00
N CYS A 49 -11.09 12.50 12.46
CA CYS A 49 -12.16 13.38 12.89
C CYS A 49 -11.84 13.95 14.27
N SER A 50 -11.81 15.28 14.39
CA SER A 50 -11.49 15.97 15.65
C SER A 50 -12.61 15.92 16.68
N ASN A 51 -13.83 15.53 16.27
CA ASN A 51 -14.99 15.51 17.16
C ASN A 51 -15.21 14.14 17.83
N CYS A 52 -14.95 13.04 17.14
CA CYS A 52 -15.19 11.68 17.65
C CYS A 52 -13.97 10.74 17.54
N ASN A 53 -12.82 11.25 17.11
CA ASN A 53 -11.57 10.51 16.91
C ASN A 53 -11.66 9.34 15.90
N TYR A 54 -12.67 9.33 15.02
CA TYR A 54 -12.74 8.39 13.91
C TYR A 54 -11.54 8.58 12.98
N LYS A 55 -10.87 7.48 12.61
CA LYS A 55 -9.68 7.47 11.75
C LYS A 55 -9.96 6.72 10.47
N GLU A 56 -9.51 7.28 9.35
CA GLU A 56 -9.62 6.68 8.02
C GLU A 56 -8.33 6.95 7.25
N SER A 57 -7.83 5.96 6.51
CA SER A 57 -6.67 6.10 5.64
C SER A 57 -7.13 6.10 4.18
N ARG A 58 -6.69 7.09 3.39
CA ARG A 58 -6.92 7.15 1.94
C ARG A 58 -5.60 7.16 1.19
N THR A 59 -5.61 6.64 -0.03
CA THR A 59 -4.41 6.61 -0.88
C THR A 59 -4.60 7.53 -2.07
N ALA A 60 -3.63 8.40 -2.33
CA ALA A 60 -3.62 9.26 -3.51
C ALA A 60 -2.21 9.50 -4.01
N ARG A 61 -2.08 9.77 -5.31
CA ARG A 61 -0.83 10.27 -5.88
C ARG A 61 -0.52 11.64 -5.32
N GLU A 62 0.76 12.01 -5.33
CA GLU A 62 1.24 13.31 -4.84
C GLU A 62 0.40 14.50 -5.33
N ARG A 63 0.19 14.57 -6.65
CA ARG A 63 -0.61 15.61 -7.33
C ARG A 63 -2.10 15.63 -6.92
N GLU A 64 -2.60 14.56 -6.33
CA GLU A 64 -4.01 14.38 -5.94
C GLU A 64 -4.23 14.57 -4.43
N LYS A 65 -3.17 14.75 -3.64
CA LYS A 65 -3.27 15.06 -2.21
C LYS A 65 -4.17 16.26 -1.93
N VAL A 66 -4.02 17.33 -2.72
CA VAL A 66 -4.82 18.56 -2.61
C VAL A 66 -6.31 18.27 -2.81
N LYS A 67 -6.68 17.30 -3.66
CA LYS A 67 -8.08 16.91 -3.84
C LYS A 67 -8.62 16.22 -2.59
N ILE A 68 -7.81 15.40 -1.92
CA ILE A 68 -8.20 14.77 -0.65
C ILE A 68 -8.47 15.86 0.40
N GLU A 69 -7.55 16.82 0.56
CA GLU A 69 -7.67 17.91 1.53
C GLU A 69 -8.91 18.80 1.30
N LEU A 70 -9.32 18.98 0.04
CA LEU A 70 -10.56 19.68 -0.29
C LEU A 70 -11.78 18.80 0.00
N SER A 71 -11.77 17.52 -0.42
CA SER A 71 -12.91 16.61 -0.23
C SER A 71 -13.28 16.41 1.24
N ILE A 72 -12.29 16.32 2.14
CA ILE A 72 -12.55 16.10 3.57
C ILE A 72 -13.25 17.28 4.25
N GLN A 73 -13.18 18.49 3.67
CA GLN A 73 -13.86 19.67 4.21
C GLN A 73 -15.36 19.67 3.89
N ASP A 74 -15.72 19.10 2.73
CA ASP A 74 -17.11 18.97 2.28
C ASP A 74 -17.76 17.67 2.80
N GLU A 75 -16.96 16.69 3.23
CA GLU A 75 -17.44 15.42 3.76
C GLU A 75 -17.83 15.49 5.24
N SER A 76 -18.90 14.77 5.59
CA SER A 76 -19.34 14.61 6.97
C SER A 76 -18.86 13.27 7.53
N CYS A 77 -18.42 13.27 8.78
CA CYS A 77 -17.97 12.06 9.46
C CYS A 77 -19.06 10.99 9.51
N PRO A 78 -18.81 9.77 9.01
CA PRO A 78 -19.82 8.71 9.01
C PRO A 78 -20.24 8.26 10.41
N ASN A 79 -19.39 8.52 11.42
CA ASN A 79 -19.65 8.11 12.81
C ASN A 79 -20.44 9.16 13.61
N CYS A 80 -20.23 10.46 13.38
CA CYS A 80 -20.83 11.52 14.21
C CYS A 80 -21.48 12.67 13.42
N GLY A 81 -21.41 12.65 12.09
CA GLY A 81 -22.02 13.67 11.22
C GLY A 81 -21.30 15.02 11.19
N SER A 82 -20.20 15.22 11.92
CA SER A 82 -19.44 16.48 11.89
C SER A 82 -18.52 16.57 10.67
N ASN A 83 -18.32 17.76 10.14
CA ASN A 83 -17.34 18.08 9.08
C ASN A 83 -15.93 18.43 9.60
N ALA A 84 -15.62 18.04 10.84
CA ALA A 84 -14.35 18.34 11.49
C ALA A 84 -13.26 17.29 11.17
N PHE A 85 -13.10 16.94 9.90
CA PHE A 85 -12.03 16.06 9.45
C PHE A 85 -10.74 16.85 9.23
N ASN A 86 -9.62 16.31 9.71
CA ASN A 86 -8.31 16.89 9.53
C ASN A 86 -7.32 15.81 9.08
N VAL A 87 -6.40 16.19 8.20
CA VAL A 87 -5.26 15.32 7.85
C VAL A 87 -4.33 15.25 9.06
N SER A 88 -4.13 14.04 9.57
CA SER A 88 -3.25 13.79 10.72
C SER A 88 -1.86 13.39 10.28
N ASN A 89 -1.73 12.67 9.16
CA ASN A 89 -0.45 12.17 8.67
C ASN A 89 -0.49 11.96 7.16
N SER A 90 0.66 12.11 6.50
CA SER A 90 0.82 11.76 5.09
C SER A 90 2.19 11.13 4.88
N VAL A 91 2.22 9.86 4.49
CA VAL A 91 3.45 9.07 4.36
C VAL A 91 3.47 8.39 2.99
N LEU A 92 4.65 8.19 2.42
CA LEU A 92 4.79 7.46 1.15
C LEU A 92 4.29 6.03 1.32
N ILE A 93 3.61 5.48 0.32
CA ILE A 93 3.10 4.11 0.40
C ILE A 93 4.24 3.09 0.56
N VAL A 94 5.41 3.40 -0.01
CA VAL A 94 6.62 2.59 0.13
C VAL A 94 7.06 2.52 1.58
N GLU A 95 7.08 3.66 2.27
CA GLU A 95 7.45 3.75 3.69
C GLU A 95 6.40 3.10 4.59
N ALA A 96 5.11 3.31 4.31
CA ALA A 96 4.01 2.72 5.06
C ALA A 96 4.02 1.18 4.99
N LEU A 97 4.09 0.62 3.78
CA LEU A 97 4.16 -0.84 3.59
C LEU A 97 5.47 -1.42 4.10
N GLY A 98 6.59 -0.72 3.89
CA GLY A 98 7.90 -1.11 4.41
C GLY A 98 7.91 -1.23 5.93
N SER A 99 7.34 -0.25 6.63
CA SER A 99 7.25 -0.26 8.10
C SER A 99 6.43 -1.44 8.63
N ILE A 100 5.30 -1.76 7.97
CA ILE A 100 4.47 -2.93 8.33
C ILE A 100 5.25 -4.22 8.06
N ALA A 101 5.92 -4.32 6.92
CA ALA A 101 6.71 -5.48 6.52
C ALA A 101 7.85 -5.75 7.51
N GLU A 102 8.63 -4.74 7.89
CA GLU A 102 9.69 -4.86 8.89
C GLU A 102 9.14 -5.32 10.24
N THR A 103 8.02 -4.74 10.68
CA THR A 103 7.36 -5.10 11.94
C THR A 103 6.87 -6.57 11.94
N MET A 104 6.42 -7.07 10.79
CA MET A 104 5.94 -8.44 10.60
C MET A 104 7.06 -9.45 10.25
N GLY A 105 8.31 -8.98 10.16
CA GLY A 105 9.48 -9.80 9.84
C GLY A 105 9.55 -10.23 8.37
N SER A 106 8.93 -9.46 7.47
CA SER A 106 9.05 -9.65 6.02
C SER A 106 10.32 -8.99 5.49
N GLU A 107 10.92 -9.57 4.46
CA GLU A 107 12.06 -8.98 3.75
C GLU A 107 11.56 -7.90 2.79
N VAL A 108 12.07 -6.68 2.90
CA VAL A 108 11.70 -5.55 2.02
C VAL A 108 12.78 -5.36 0.95
N ILE A 109 12.37 -5.35 -0.32
CA ILE A 109 13.22 -5.14 -1.48
C ILE A 109 12.66 -3.97 -2.28
N ILE A 110 13.51 -2.99 -2.58
CA ILE A 110 13.17 -1.84 -3.40
C ILE A 110 13.90 -1.97 -4.75
N ILE A 111 13.18 -1.75 -5.86
CA ILE A 111 13.71 -1.90 -7.22
C ILE A 111 13.51 -0.60 -8.00
N SER A 112 14.60 -0.08 -8.57
CA SER A 112 14.58 1.04 -9.51
C SER A 112 13.92 0.63 -10.85
N PRO A 113 13.09 1.50 -11.46
CA PRO A 113 12.51 1.27 -12.78
C PRO A 113 13.52 1.29 -13.94
N ASP A 114 14.80 1.58 -13.71
CA ASP A 114 15.83 1.67 -14.76
C ASP A 114 16.20 0.32 -15.39
N THR A 115 15.74 -0.78 -14.80
CA THR A 115 15.93 -2.16 -15.29
C THR A 115 14.67 -2.67 -15.97
N GLU A 116 14.79 -3.65 -16.86
CA GLU A 116 13.63 -4.27 -17.51
C GLU A 116 12.67 -4.88 -16.47
N GLU A 117 13.24 -5.53 -15.44
CA GLU A 117 12.49 -6.05 -14.31
C GLU A 117 11.79 -4.96 -13.48
N GLY A 118 12.44 -3.83 -13.27
CA GLY A 118 11.91 -2.71 -12.52
C GLY A 118 10.78 -1.99 -13.25
N GLU A 119 10.93 -1.76 -14.56
CA GLU A 119 9.87 -1.16 -15.37
C GLU A 119 8.69 -2.12 -15.49
N MET A 120 8.92 -3.43 -15.60
CA MET A 120 7.85 -4.44 -15.57
C MET A 120 7.10 -4.44 -14.24
N LEU A 121 7.82 -4.38 -13.11
CA LEU A 121 7.22 -4.29 -11.77
C LEU A 121 6.22 -3.12 -11.68
N TYR A 122 6.59 -1.95 -12.19
CA TYR A 122 5.73 -0.78 -12.18
C TYR A 122 4.59 -0.85 -13.21
N SER A 123 4.92 -1.09 -14.48
CA SER A 123 3.97 -1.03 -15.60
C SER A 123 2.94 -2.15 -15.62
N THR A 124 3.32 -3.35 -15.19
CA THR A 124 2.45 -4.55 -15.22
C THR A 124 1.76 -4.79 -13.88
N PHE A 125 2.49 -4.65 -12.77
CA PHE A 125 2.00 -5.02 -11.44
C PHE A 125 1.69 -3.80 -10.55
N GLY A 126 1.76 -2.59 -11.09
CA GLY A 126 1.46 -1.36 -10.35
C GLY A 126 2.49 -1.00 -9.30
N GLY A 127 3.69 -1.60 -9.35
CA GLY A 127 4.83 -1.25 -8.49
C GLY A 127 4.85 -1.95 -7.13
N ILE A 128 3.84 -2.74 -6.78
CA ILE A 128 3.71 -3.38 -5.46
C ILE A 128 3.44 -4.86 -5.65
N VAL A 129 4.39 -5.71 -5.25
CA VAL A 129 4.22 -7.17 -5.27
C VAL A 129 4.78 -7.81 -4.02
N ALA A 130 4.27 -8.97 -3.67
CA ALA A 130 4.70 -9.73 -2.52
C ALA A 130 4.73 -11.23 -2.82
N ILE A 131 5.69 -11.91 -2.20
CA ILE A 131 5.76 -13.37 -2.12
C ILE A 131 5.25 -13.77 -0.74
N LEU A 132 4.32 -14.73 -0.70
CA LEU A 132 3.66 -15.18 0.51
C LEU A 132 4.36 -16.41 1.11
N ARG A 133 4.32 -16.53 2.43
CA ARG A 133 4.75 -17.71 3.20
C ARG A 133 3.75 -18.86 3.07
N PHE A 134 2.47 -18.55 2.90
CA PHE A 134 1.35 -19.48 2.77
C PHE A 134 0.25 -18.87 1.92
N LYS A 135 -0.65 -19.71 1.38
CA LYS A 135 -1.79 -19.26 0.57
C LYS A 135 -2.80 -18.53 1.44
N LEU A 136 -3.27 -17.38 0.97
CA LEU A 136 -4.42 -16.70 1.56
C LEU A 136 -5.69 -17.41 1.08
N SER A 137 -6.56 -17.80 2.01
CA SER A 137 -7.91 -18.28 1.72
C SER A 137 -8.87 -17.20 2.20
N TYR A 138 -9.67 -16.66 1.27
CA TYR A 138 -10.72 -15.68 1.54
C TYR A 138 -12.05 -16.37 1.80
#